data_AF-A0A4Q3SJL4-F1
#
_entry.id   AF-A0A4Q3SJL4-F1
#
_cell.length_a   1.000
_cell.length_b   1.000
_cell.length_c   1.000
_cell.angle_alpha   90.00
_cell.angle_beta   90.00
_cell.angle_gamma   90.00
#
_symmetry.space_group_name_H-M   'P 1'
#
loop_
_entity.id
_entity.type
_entity.pdbx_description
1 polymer ?
#
loop_
_entity_poly.entity_id
_entity_poly.type
_entity_poly.pdbx_seq_one_letter_code
_entity_poly.pdbx_strand_id
1 'polypeptide(L)'
;MDVGAQAKEHHLGPDGVRRFLSDNPDFLRDDPSLLAELGLRPDAANVVDFGPAALARVHEAHRRESSARRHIEATARANFSAQAQTHGAVVDMLESRNHADLARRVDELSQQRFGLAAGVVALEGPERTPAGWRMLVEGQIDMIIGHDRVALMGFQPTALGLFGECAGALDR
;
A
#
# COMPACT_ATOMS: atom_id res chain seq x y z
N MET A 1 59.11 -37.95 4.15
CA MET A 1 57.74 -38.48 4.24
C MET A 1 57.33 -38.42 5.69
N ASP A 2 56.48 -37.48 6.07
CA ASP A 2 55.37 -37.74 7.00
C ASP A 2 54.40 -36.53 6.95
N VAL A 3 53.14 -36.81 7.20
CA VAL A 3 51.97 -36.18 6.60
C VAL A 3 51.52 -34.94 7.38
N GLY A 4 51.26 -33.85 6.65
CA GLY A 4 50.65 -32.64 7.17
C GLY A 4 49.27 -32.93 7.76
N ALA A 5 49.12 -32.69 9.06
CA ALA A 5 47.85 -32.80 9.75
C ALA A 5 46.89 -31.72 9.21
N GLN A 6 45.93 -32.14 8.39
CA GLN A 6 44.82 -31.30 7.97
C GLN A 6 44.00 -30.93 9.20
N ALA A 7 43.90 -29.63 9.48
CA ALA A 7 42.97 -29.09 10.46
C ALA A 7 41.55 -29.45 10.00
N LYS A 8 40.89 -30.34 10.75
CA LYS A 8 39.50 -30.70 10.51
C LYS A 8 38.63 -29.48 10.79
N GLU A 9 38.02 -28.92 9.75
CA GLU A 9 36.92 -27.96 9.89
C GLU A 9 35.74 -28.65 10.57
N HIS A 10 35.65 -28.53 11.90
CA HIS A 10 34.47 -28.91 12.64
C HIS A 10 33.39 -27.86 12.43
N HIS A 11 32.46 -28.15 11.51
CA HIS A 11 31.17 -27.49 11.42
C HIS A 11 30.36 -27.78 12.70
N LEU A 12 30.63 -27.02 13.76
CA LEU A 12 29.80 -27.02 14.97
C LEU A 12 28.47 -26.34 14.63
N GLY A 13 27.38 -27.11 14.69
CA GLY A 13 26.04 -26.54 14.59
C GLY A 13 25.71 -25.62 15.76
N PRO A 14 24.65 -24.79 15.68
CA PRO A 14 24.31 -23.78 16.68
C PRO A 14 24.20 -24.33 18.11
N ASP A 15 23.61 -25.52 18.27
CA ASP A 15 23.47 -26.18 19.57
C ASP A 15 24.80 -26.71 20.12
N GLY A 16 25.70 -27.14 19.24
CA GLY A 16 27.05 -27.57 19.59
C GLY A 16 27.90 -26.40 20.07
N VAL A 17 27.81 -25.25 19.40
CA VAL A 17 28.47 -24.00 19.82
C VAL A 17 27.91 -23.55 21.18
N ARG A 18 26.58 -23.54 21.35
CA ARG A 18 25.95 -23.17 22.63
C ARG A 18 26.41 -24.05 23.78
N ARG A 19 26.47 -25.37 23.58
CA ARG A 19 26.91 -26.32 24.60
C ARG A 19 28.38 -26.12 24.94
N PHE A 20 29.24 -25.99 23.93
CA PHE A 20 30.67 -25.74 24.11
C PHE A 20 30.94 -24.45 24.91
N LEU A 21 30.26 -23.35 24.57
CA LEU A 21 30.42 -22.07 25.28
C LEU A 21 29.85 -22.10 26.70
N SER A 22 28.84 -22.93 26.96
CA SER A 22 28.28 -23.12 28.32
C SER A 22 29.22 -23.96 29.20
N ASP A 23 29.83 -24.99 28.63
CA ASP A 23 30.76 -25.89 29.31
C ASP A 23 32.15 -25.23 29.52
N ASN A 24 32.49 -24.22 28.72
CA ASN A 24 33.78 -23.51 28.76
C ASN A 24 33.57 -21.98 28.80
N PRO A 25 33.05 -21.44 29.91
CA PRO A 25 32.70 -20.02 30.01
C PRO A 25 33.93 -19.10 29.95
N ASP A 26 35.10 -19.59 30.34
CA ASP A 26 36.34 -18.81 30.37
C ASP A 26 36.83 -18.46 28.96
N PHE A 27 36.46 -19.25 27.95
CA PHE A 27 36.76 -18.99 26.54
C PHE A 27 36.19 -17.64 26.03
N LEU A 28 35.06 -17.21 26.58
CA LEU A 28 34.48 -15.89 26.26
C LEU A 28 34.98 -14.79 27.19
N ARG A 29 35.37 -15.10 28.43
CA ARG A 29 35.81 -14.10 29.42
C ARG A 29 37.26 -13.67 29.20
N ASP A 30 38.10 -14.59 28.75
CA ASP A 30 39.53 -14.39 28.60
C ASP A 30 39.92 -13.89 27.20
N ASP A 31 38.94 -13.72 26.30
CA ASP A 31 39.13 -13.17 24.94
C ASP A 31 38.37 -11.84 24.75
N PRO A 32 38.98 -10.70 25.11
CA PRO A 32 38.40 -9.37 24.93
C PRO A 32 38.17 -9.01 23.45
N SER A 33 38.92 -9.61 22.53
CA SER A 33 38.81 -9.37 21.09
C SER A 33 37.54 -9.98 20.55
N LEU A 34 37.24 -11.22 20.93
CA LEU A 34 36.00 -11.91 20.58
C LEU A 34 34.77 -11.21 21.18
N LEU A 35 34.86 -10.72 22.42
CA LEU A 35 33.80 -9.92 23.04
C LEU A 35 33.54 -8.61 22.27
N ALA A 36 34.60 -7.94 21.82
CA ALA A 36 34.49 -6.71 21.03
C ALA A 36 33.85 -6.97 19.65
N GLU A 37 34.18 -8.10 19.00
CA GLU A 37 33.53 -8.53 17.75
C GLU A 37 32.04 -8.80 17.92
N LEU A 38 31.63 -9.29 19.11
CA LEU A 38 30.23 -9.48 19.49
C LEU A 38 29.55 -8.19 19.97
N GLY A 39 30.26 -7.07 20.00
CA GLY A 39 29.76 -5.76 20.44
C GLY A 39 29.56 -5.64 21.96
N LEU A 40 30.19 -6.53 22.74
CA LEU A 40 30.10 -6.58 24.19
C LEU A 40 31.36 -5.93 24.79
N ARG A 41 31.17 -5.03 25.76
CA ARG A 41 32.29 -4.51 26.56
C ARG A 41 32.30 -5.21 27.92
N PRO A 42 33.44 -5.77 28.36
CA PRO A 42 33.56 -6.25 29.73
C PRO A 42 33.56 -5.03 30.66
N ASP A 43 32.49 -4.85 31.42
CA ASP A 43 32.50 -3.96 32.59
C ASP A 43 32.87 -4.77 33.84
N ALA A 44 33.44 -4.10 34.84
CA ALA A 44 33.86 -4.72 36.07
C ALA A 44 32.66 -5.40 36.76
N ALA A 45 32.81 -6.68 37.10
CA ALA A 45 31.86 -7.54 37.83
C ALA A 45 30.75 -8.25 37.01
N ASN A 46 31.13 -9.00 35.97
CA ASN A 46 30.22 -9.96 35.28
C ASN A 46 28.97 -9.34 34.63
N VAL A 47 28.98 -8.04 34.35
CA VAL A 47 27.89 -7.33 33.66
C VAL A 47 28.26 -7.17 32.19
N VAL A 48 27.43 -7.71 31.31
CA VAL A 48 27.54 -7.54 29.86
C VAL A 48 26.82 -6.26 29.47
N ASP A 49 27.55 -5.24 29.00
CA ASP A 49 26.95 -3.98 28.55
C ASP A 49 26.24 -4.16 27.20
N PHE A 50 24.92 -4.35 27.25
CA PHE A 50 24.07 -4.36 26.07
C PHE A 50 23.78 -2.96 25.51
N GLY A 51 24.37 -1.88 26.05
CA GLY A 51 24.11 -0.49 25.64
C GLY A 51 24.04 -0.30 24.13
N PRO A 52 25.07 -0.69 23.35
CA PRO A 52 25.07 -0.55 21.89
C PRO A 52 23.99 -1.40 21.20
N ALA A 53 23.78 -2.64 21.64
CA ALA A 53 22.81 -3.55 21.03
C ALA A 53 21.35 -3.20 21.37
N ALA A 54 21.10 -2.76 22.60
CA ALA A 54 19.81 -2.26 23.06
C ALA A 54 19.47 -0.93 22.36
N LEU A 55 20.43 0.00 22.25
CA LEU A 55 20.27 1.23 21.48
C LEU A 55 20.03 0.95 19.99
N ALA A 56 20.76 0.00 19.39
CA ALA A 56 20.53 -0.40 17.99
C ALA A 56 19.11 -0.96 17.80
N ARG A 57 18.62 -1.80 18.73
CA ARG A 57 17.24 -2.32 18.68
C ARG A 57 16.19 -1.22 18.84
N VAL A 58 16.41 -0.25 19.74
CA VAL A 58 15.53 0.90 19.94
C VAL A 58 15.51 1.80 18.69
N HIS A 59 16.68 2.07 18.09
CA HIS A 59 16.76 2.83 16.85
C HIS A 59 16.07 2.11 15.69
N GLU A 60 16.24 0.81 15.55
CA GLU A 60 15.54 0.00 14.55
C GLU A 60 14.02 0.01 14.78
N ALA A 61 13.56 -0.13 16.02
CA ALA A 61 12.14 -0.01 16.36
C ALA A 61 11.58 1.37 16.00
N HIS A 62 12.28 2.44 16.39
CA HIS A 62 11.92 3.82 16.05
C HIS A 62 11.90 4.05 14.53
N ARG A 63 12.85 3.50 13.78
CA ARG A 63 12.87 3.62 12.31
C ARG A 63 11.64 2.96 11.68
N ARG A 64 11.25 1.77 12.16
CA ARG A 64 10.04 1.09 11.70
C ARG A 64 8.78 1.90 12.02
N GLU A 65 8.65 2.38 13.25
CA GLU A 65 7.52 3.21 13.67
C GLU A 65 7.43 4.50 12.84
N SER A 66 8.55 5.21 12.67
CA SER A 66 8.60 6.43 11.86
C SER A 66 8.27 6.18 10.40
N SER A 67 8.63 5.02 9.85
CA SER A 67 8.26 4.63 8.48
C SER A 67 6.76 4.37 8.38
N ALA A 68 6.20 3.60 9.31
CA ALA A 68 4.77 3.31 9.35
C ALA A 68 3.93 4.59 9.53
N ARG A 69 4.35 5.46 10.45
CA ARG A 69 3.70 6.75 10.69
C ARG A 69 3.68 7.63 9.44
N ARG A 70 4.82 7.76 8.74
CA ARG A 70 4.88 8.52 7.49
C ARG A 70 3.95 7.97 6.42
N HIS A 71 3.82 6.65 6.33
CA HIS A 71 2.88 6.02 5.40
C HIS A 71 1.42 6.31 5.74
N ILE A 72 1.07 6.27 7.03
CA ILE A 72 -0.27 6.61 7.52
C ILE A 72 -0.58 8.09 7.25
N GLU A 73 0.35 9.00 7.56
CA GLU A 73 0.19 10.43 7.33
C GLU A 73 0.04 10.76 5.83
N ALA A 74 0.84 10.12 4.97
CA ALA A 74 0.74 10.28 3.52
C ALA A 74 -0.63 9.80 3.00
N THR A 75 -1.09 8.63 3.45
CA THR A 75 -2.40 8.07 3.08
C THR A 75 -3.54 8.96 3.59
N ALA A 76 -3.47 9.41 4.85
CA ALA A 76 -4.46 10.31 5.42
C ALA A 76 -4.53 11.63 4.63
N ARG A 77 -3.38 12.21 4.26
CA ARG A 77 -3.31 13.43 3.45
C ARG A 77 -3.95 13.23 2.07
N ALA A 78 -3.66 12.10 1.41
CA ALA A 78 -4.28 11.77 0.13
C ALA A 78 -5.81 11.61 0.27
N ASN A 79 -6.28 10.93 1.32
CA ASN A 79 -7.71 10.76 1.58
C ASN A 79 -8.42 12.08 1.87
N PHE A 80 -7.84 12.95 2.70
CA PHE A 80 -8.41 14.28 2.96
C PHE A 80 -8.50 15.13 1.69
N SER A 81 -7.47 15.06 0.82
CA SER A 81 -7.50 15.73 -0.48
C SER A 81 -8.63 15.20 -1.36
N ALA A 82 -8.78 13.87 -1.45
CA ALA A 82 -9.84 13.23 -2.22
C ALA A 82 -11.24 13.60 -1.68
N GLN A 83 -11.41 13.65 -0.36
CA GLN A 83 -12.67 14.03 0.29
C GLN A 83 -13.03 15.49 0.00
N ALA A 84 -12.07 16.43 0.12
CA ALA A 84 -12.31 17.83 -0.18
C ALA A 84 -12.68 18.04 -1.65
N GLN A 85 -12.00 17.33 -2.56
CA GLN A 85 -12.28 17.37 -3.99
C GLN A 85 -13.67 16.80 -4.31
N THR A 86 -14.04 15.68 -3.68
CA THR A 86 -15.36 15.06 -3.82
C THR A 86 -16.47 15.97 -3.30
N HIS A 87 -16.26 16.58 -2.13
CA HIS A 87 -17.21 17.52 -1.56
C HIS A 87 -17.47 18.70 -2.51
N GLY A 88 -16.40 19.32 -3.03
CA GLY A 88 -16.54 20.40 -4.00
C GLY A 88 -17.24 19.94 -5.28
N ALA A 89 -16.93 18.74 -5.79
CA ALA A 89 -17.59 18.19 -6.97
C ALA A 89 -19.10 17.96 -6.75
N VAL A 90 -19.50 17.47 -5.57
CA VAL A 90 -20.91 17.30 -5.21
C VAL A 90 -21.62 18.66 -5.15
N VAL A 91 -21.01 19.66 -4.53
CA VAL A 91 -21.58 21.03 -4.50
C VAL A 91 -21.77 21.57 -5.92
N ASP A 92 -20.74 21.46 -6.77
CA ASP A 92 -20.81 21.92 -8.17
C ASP A 92 -21.91 21.20 -8.96
N MET A 93 -22.17 19.93 -8.68
CA MET A 93 -23.27 19.16 -9.28
C MET A 93 -24.64 19.60 -8.75
N LEU A 94 -24.77 19.89 -7.45
CA LEU A 94 -26.02 20.36 -6.84
C LEU A 94 -26.44 21.75 -7.36
N GLU A 95 -25.49 22.56 -7.83
CA GLU A 95 -25.74 23.86 -8.46
C GLU A 95 -26.16 23.78 -9.94
N SER A 96 -26.32 22.57 -10.50
CA SER A 96 -26.73 22.39 -11.89
C SER A 96 -28.12 22.96 -12.16
N ARG A 97 -28.26 23.75 -13.22
CA ARG A 97 -29.52 24.46 -13.51
C ARG A 97 -30.56 23.59 -14.23
N ASN A 98 -30.14 22.49 -14.84
CA ASN A 98 -30.97 21.54 -15.56
C ASN A 98 -30.19 20.23 -15.83
N HIS A 99 -30.86 19.22 -16.39
CA HIS A 99 -30.27 17.89 -16.67
C HIS A 99 -29.05 17.92 -17.61
N ALA A 100 -29.06 18.80 -18.62
CA ALA A 100 -27.94 18.92 -19.56
C ALA A 100 -26.72 19.58 -18.90
N ASP A 101 -26.96 20.59 -18.06
CA ASP A 101 -25.90 21.22 -17.26
C ASP A 101 -25.28 20.22 -16.27
N LEU A 102 -26.11 19.37 -15.64
CA LEU A 102 -25.63 18.30 -14.77
C LEU A 102 -24.72 17.31 -15.52
N ALA A 103 -25.16 16.82 -16.69
CA ALA A 103 -24.36 15.89 -17.48
C ALA A 103 -23.00 16.48 -17.89
N ARG A 104 -22.99 17.75 -18.32
CA ARG A 104 -21.76 18.49 -18.63
C ARG A 104 -20.84 18.62 -17.41
N ARG A 105 -21.38 19.00 -16.24
CA ARG A 105 -20.60 19.14 -15.00
C ARG A 105 -20.02 17.81 -14.54
N VAL A 106 -20.78 16.71 -14.65
CA VAL A 106 -20.28 15.36 -14.34
C VAL A 106 -19.07 15.02 -15.20
N ASP A 107 -19.13 15.27 -16.51
CA ASP A 107 -18.02 15.00 -17.43
C ASP A 107 -16.79 15.88 -17.11
N GLU A 108 -16.99 17.20 -16.98
CA GLU A 108 -15.92 18.16 -16.67
C GLU A 108 -15.23 17.85 -15.34
N LEU A 109 -15.99 17.52 -14.29
CA LEU A 109 -15.44 17.16 -12.98
C LEU A 109 -14.67 15.84 -13.06
N SER A 110 -15.19 14.85 -13.79
CA SER A 110 -14.53 13.55 -14.01
C SER A 110 -13.15 13.74 -14.64
N GLN A 111 -13.06 14.58 -15.67
CA GLN A 111 -11.80 14.84 -16.37
C GLN A 111 -10.85 15.72 -15.57
N GLN A 112 -11.31 16.89 -15.11
CA GLN A 112 -10.43 17.91 -14.53
C GLN A 112 -10.02 17.59 -13.10
N ARG A 113 -10.89 16.94 -12.32
CA ARG A 113 -10.63 16.68 -10.89
C ARG A 113 -10.13 15.26 -10.66
N PHE A 114 -10.77 14.28 -11.30
CA PHE A 114 -10.47 12.88 -11.03
C PHE A 114 -9.53 12.24 -12.06
N GLY A 115 -9.15 12.97 -13.11
CA GLY A 115 -8.24 12.47 -14.15
C GLY A 115 -8.82 11.32 -14.96
N LEU A 116 -10.15 11.19 -15.00
CA LEU A 116 -10.85 10.19 -15.79
C LEU A 116 -10.99 10.67 -17.25
N ALA A 117 -11.16 9.75 -18.19
CA ALA A 117 -11.33 10.13 -19.60
C ALA A 117 -12.69 10.81 -19.88
N ALA A 118 -13.75 10.40 -19.17
CA ALA A 118 -15.08 10.94 -19.32
C ALA A 118 -15.98 10.62 -18.11
N GLY A 119 -17.05 11.39 -17.92
CA GLY A 119 -18.14 11.13 -17.00
C GLY A 119 -19.49 11.17 -17.71
N VAL A 120 -20.32 10.14 -17.53
CA VAL A 120 -21.60 10.00 -18.25
C VAL A 120 -22.72 9.70 -17.27
N VAL A 121 -23.86 10.37 -17.44
CA VAL A 121 -25.11 10.03 -16.74
C VAL A 121 -25.99 9.21 -17.67
N ALA A 122 -26.47 8.07 -17.19
CA ALA A 122 -27.34 7.18 -17.93
C ALA A 122 -28.56 6.79 -17.10
N LEU A 123 -29.69 6.56 -17.77
CA LEU A 123 -30.93 6.15 -17.12
C LEU A 123 -31.54 4.97 -17.86
N GLU A 124 -31.93 3.95 -17.11
CA GLU A 124 -32.67 2.80 -17.60
C GLU A 124 -34.17 3.05 -17.52
N GLY A 125 -34.89 2.69 -18.59
CA GLY A 125 -36.34 2.70 -18.58
C GLY A 125 -36.95 2.95 -19.97
N PRO A 126 -38.28 2.81 -20.07
CA PRO A 126 -39.01 2.94 -21.34
C PRO A 126 -39.18 4.39 -21.81
N GLU A 127 -38.83 5.37 -20.97
CA GLU A 127 -39.05 6.78 -21.23
C GLU A 127 -37.87 7.46 -21.96
N ARG A 128 -38.15 8.59 -22.60
CA ARG A 128 -37.10 9.44 -23.17
C ARG A 128 -36.18 9.94 -22.06
N THR A 129 -34.86 9.77 -22.24
CA THR A 129 -33.89 10.35 -21.31
C THR A 129 -33.78 11.87 -21.47
N PRO A 130 -33.48 12.60 -20.39
CA PRO A 130 -33.19 14.03 -20.47
C PRO A 130 -32.03 14.34 -21.41
N ALA A 131 -32.00 15.56 -21.92
CA ALA A 131 -30.90 16.02 -22.76
C ALA A 131 -29.55 15.88 -22.02
N GLY A 132 -28.55 15.32 -22.72
CA GLY A 132 -27.22 15.06 -22.18
C GLY A 132 -27.07 13.71 -21.46
N TRP A 133 -28.16 12.98 -21.23
CA TRP A 133 -28.13 11.68 -20.55
C TRP A 133 -28.22 10.53 -21.57
N ARG A 134 -27.58 9.40 -21.28
CA ARG A 134 -27.65 8.18 -22.11
C ARG A 134 -28.86 7.33 -21.72
N MET A 135 -29.54 6.81 -22.73
CA MET A 135 -30.63 5.86 -22.55
C MET A 135 -30.06 4.44 -22.42
N LEU A 136 -30.59 3.70 -21.46
CA LEU A 136 -30.32 2.28 -21.28
C LEU A 136 -31.59 1.47 -21.46
N VAL A 137 -31.46 0.32 -22.12
CA VAL A 137 -32.56 -0.63 -22.23
C VAL A 137 -32.80 -1.32 -20.89
N GLU A 138 -34.02 -1.82 -20.68
CA GLU A 138 -34.36 -2.58 -19.49
C GLU A 138 -33.40 -3.77 -19.28
N GLY A 139 -32.93 -3.95 -18.04
CA GLY A 139 -31.91 -4.91 -17.62
C GLY A 139 -30.46 -4.49 -17.90
N GLN A 140 -30.21 -3.36 -18.57
CA GLN A 140 -28.84 -2.99 -18.95
C GLN A 140 -27.99 -2.51 -17.78
N ILE A 141 -28.56 -1.89 -16.73
CA ILE A 141 -27.80 -1.60 -15.51
C ILE A 141 -27.30 -2.91 -14.89
N ASP A 142 -28.17 -3.90 -14.73
CA ASP A 142 -27.83 -5.21 -14.18
C ASP A 142 -26.75 -5.93 -15.02
N MET A 143 -26.78 -5.78 -16.35
CA MET A 143 -25.73 -6.30 -17.23
C MET A 143 -24.38 -5.58 -17.08
N ILE A 144 -24.38 -4.30 -16.72
CA ILE A 144 -23.16 -3.49 -16.63
C ILE A 144 -22.53 -3.58 -15.24
N ILE A 145 -23.29 -3.37 -14.18
CA ILE A 145 -22.77 -3.31 -12.81
C ILE A 145 -23.05 -4.58 -12.00
N GLY A 146 -23.96 -5.45 -12.46
CA GLY A 146 -24.41 -6.64 -11.75
C GLY A 146 -25.63 -6.38 -10.87
N HIS A 147 -26.45 -7.42 -10.69
CA HIS A 147 -27.64 -7.37 -9.85
C HIS A 147 -27.30 -6.94 -8.40
N ASP A 148 -28.12 -6.08 -7.82
CA ASP A 148 -27.98 -5.51 -6.46
C ASP A 148 -26.66 -4.78 -6.18
N ARG A 149 -25.92 -4.34 -7.20
CA ARG A 149 -24.71 -3.53 -7.01
C ARG A 149 -25.01 -2.04 -7.15
N VAL A 150 -24.36 -1.24 -6.31
CA VAL A 150 -24.41 0.23 -6.38
C VAL A 150 -23.21 0.84 -7.10
N ALA A 151 -22.12 0.09 -7.24
CA ALA A 151 -20.90 0.51 -7.90
C ALA A 151 -20.09 -0.70 -8.36
N LEU A 152 -19.36 -0.54 -9.47
CA LEU A 152 -18.42 -1.51 -9.99
C LEU A 152 -17.16 -0.78 -10.46
N MET A 153 -15.98 -1.34 -10.13
CA MET A 153 -14.70 -0.87 -10.62
C MET A 153 -14.04 -1.93 -11.51
N GLY A 154 -13.18 -1.48 -12.41
CA GLY A 154 -12.50 -2.33 -13.38
C GLY A 154 -13.13 -2.27 -14.78
N PHE A 155 -12.50 -2.95 -15.72
CA PHE A 155 -12.92 -2.94 -17.12
C PHE A 155 -14.24 -3.69 -17.33
N GLN A 156 -15.22 -3.03 -17.95
CA GLN A 156 -16.53 -3.60 -18.28
C GLN A 156 -16.80 -3.43 -19.78
N PRO A 157 -16.64 -4.49 -20.60
CA PRO A 157 -16.92 -4.42 -22.03
C PRO A 157 -18.36 -3.97 -22.35
N THR A 158 -19.31 -4.39 -21.52
CA THR A 158 -20.74 -4.05 -21.63
C THR A 158 -21.01 -2.56 -21.43
N ALA A 159 -20.09 -1.83 -20.80
CA ALA A 159 -20.21 -0.39 -20.54
C ALA A 159 -19.64 0.48 -21.67
N LEU A 160 -18.84 -0.07 -22.60
CA LEU A 160 -18.12 0.73 -23.61
C LEU A 160 -19.06 1.61 -24.45
N GLY A 161 -20.25 1.10 -24.78
CA GLY A 161 -21.27 1.83 -25.53
C GLY A 161 -21.76 3.12 -24.85
N LEU A 162 -21.60 3.27 -23.53
CA LEU A 162 -21.99 4.48 -22.79
C LEU A 162 -21.13 5.69 -23.16
N PHE A 163 -19.86 5.44 -23.44
CA PHE A 163 -18.84 6.47 -23.59
C PHE A 163 -18.68 6.96 -25.04
N GLY A 164 -19.35 6.33 -26.00
CA GLY A 164 -19.34 6.77 -27.40
C GLY A 164 -17.92 6.90 -27.96
N GLU A 165 -17.58 8.07 -28.49
CA GLU A 165 -16.26 8.35 -29.07
C GLU A 165 -15.12 8.26 -28.03
N CYS A 166 -15.40 8.48 -26.75
CA CYS A 166 -14.43 8.33 -25.66
C CYS A 166 -14.08 6.86 -25.38
N ALA A 167 -14.88 5.90 -25.85
CA ALA A 167 -14.62 4.47 -25.62
C ALA A 167 -13.28 4.01 -26.20
N GLY A 168 -12.85 4.58 -27.34
CA GLY A 168 -11.55 4.26 -27.95
C GLY A 168 -10.33 4.74 -27.16
N ALA A 169 -10.52 5.66 -26.22
CA ALA A 169 -9.49 6.07 -25.26
C ALA A 169 -9.46 5.20 -24.00
N LEU A 170 -10.51 4.41 -23.76
CA LEU A 170 -10.67 3.53 -22.58
C LEU A 170 -10.18 2.09 -22.82
N ASP A 171 -9.94 1.70 -24.08
CA ASP A 171 -9.47 0.37 -24.51
C ASP A 171 -7.93 0.25 -24.60
N ARG A 172 -7.19 1.22 -24.02
CA ARG A 172 -5.72 1.28 -24.04
C ARG A 172 -5.11 1.15 -22.65
#